data_AF-A7F9G9-F1
#
_entry.id   AF-A7F9G9-F1
#
_cell.length_a   1.000
_cell.length_b   1.000
_cell.length_c   1.000
_cell.angle_alpha   90.00
_cell.angle_beta   90.00
_cell.angle_gamma   90.00
#
_symmetry.space_group_name_H-M   'P 1'
#
loop_
_entity.id
_entity.type
_entity.pdbx_description
1 polymer ?
#
loop_
_entity_poly.entity_id
_entity_poly.type
_entity_poly.pdbx_seq_one_letter_code
_entity_poly.pdbx_strand_id
1 'polypeptide(L)'
;MILLYHQLLADAQEVIETRKKRTKGKRVKLQGQFVFSSKEVLKMVHEAEEKPKEKKPRGRPHKRPIEELEEETEEEEPESSSSDLELELDECVARRTRSHREN
;
A
#
# COMPACT_ATOMS: atom_id res chain seq x y z
N MET A 1 -29.05 11.46 -2.80
CA MET A 1 -27.73 11.56 -3.46
C MET A 1 -26.60 11.34 -2.47
N ILE A 2 -26.43 12.19 -1.45
CA ILE A 2 -25.34 12.08 -0.47
C ILE A 2 -25.39 10.75 0.32
N LEU A 3 -26.56 10.34 0.83
CA LEU A 3 -26.73 9.08 1.58
C LEU A 3 -26.37 7.83 0.76
N LEU A 4 -26.69 7.82 -0.54
CA LEU A 4 -26.38 6.70 -1.44
C LEU A 4 -24.88 6.57 -1.67
N TYR A 5 -24.17 7.69 -1.77
CA TYR A 5 -22.72 7.72 -1.94
C TYR A 5 -22.01 7.19 -0.69
N HIS A 6 -22.45 7.59 0.50
CA HIS A 6 -21.88 7.06 1.75
C HIS A 6 -22.14 5.55 1.91
N GLN A 7 -23.33 5.07 1.54
CA GLN A 7 -23.61 3.64 1.55
C GLN A 7 -22.66 2.87 0.61
N LEU A 8 -22.47 3.37 -0.61
CA LEU A 8 -21.56 2.74 -1.58
C LEU A 8 -20.11 2.69 -1.06
N LEU A 9 -19.65 3.75 -0.39
CA LEU A 9 -18.33 3.77 0.23
C LEU A 9 -18.22 2.77 1.38
N ALA A 10 -19.24 2.67 2.23
CA ALA A 10 -19.28 1.72 3.33
C ALA A 10 -19.23 0.27 2.82
N ASP A 11 -20.04 -0.06 1.81
CA ASP A 11 -20.07 -1.39 1.20
C ASP A 11 -18.70 -1.75 0.59
N ALA A 12 -18.06 -0.80 -0.10
CA ALA A 12 -16.73 -0.99 -0.67
C ALA A 12 -15.66 -1.23 0.42
N GLN A 13 -15.72 -0.47 1.52
CA GLN A 13 -14.82 -0.64 2.66
C GLN A 13 -15.00 -2.01 3.32
N GLU A 14 -16.23 -2.46 3.51
CA GLU A 14 -16.54 -3.78 4.09
C GLU A 14 -15.93 -4.92 3.25
N VAL A 15 -16.05 -4.86 1.92
CA VAL A 15 -15.44 -5.85 1.02
C VAL A 15 -13.91 -5.86 1.14
N ILE A 16 -13.28 -4.69 1.29
CA ILE A 16 -11.84 -4.60 1.48
C ILE A 16 -11.41 -5.17 2.83
N GLU A 17 -12.13 -4.82 3.91
CA GLU A 17 -11.84 -5.30 5.25
C GLU A 17 -11.99 -6.82 5.37
N THR A 18 -13.11 -7.37 4.90
CA THR A 18 -13.35 -8.82 4.89
C THR A 18 -12.25 -9.54 4.11
N ARG A 19 -11.82 -8.99 2.97
CA ARG A 19 -10.70 -9.52 2.18
C ARG A 19 -9.36 -9.47 2.94
N LYS A 20 -9.08 -8.40 3.68
CA LYS A 20 -7.86 -8.24 4.50
C LYS A 20 -7.85 -9.20 5.69
N LYS A 21 -8.98 -9.34 6.40
CA LYS A 21 -9.14 -10.20 7.60
C LYS A 21 -9.15 -11.69 7.27
N ARG A 22 -9.56 -12.08 6.05
CA ARG A 22 -9.65 -13.49 5.65
C ARG A 22 -8.28 -14.15 5.50
N THR A 23 -8.05 -15.18 6.32
CA THR A 23 -6.81 -15.99 6.35
C THR A 23 -6.91 -17.31 5.59
N LYS A 24 -8.12 -17.88 5.41
CA LYS A 24 -8.35 -19.19 4.75
C LYS A 24 -9.28 -19.09 3.54
N GLY A 25 -9.06 -19.94 2.53
CA GLY A 25 -9.88 -20.03 1.32
C GLY A 25 -9.57 -18.97 0.25
N LYS A 26 -10.35 -18.95 -0.85
CA LYS A 26 -10.15 -18.01 -1.96
C LYS A 26 -10.64 -16.60 -1.60
N ARG A 27 -9.81 -15.58 -1.83
CA ARG A 27 -10.19 -14.17 -1.69
C ARG A 27 -10.94 -13.70 -2.94
N VAL A 28 -11.97 -12.87 -2.76
CA VAL A 28 -12.68 -12.22 -3.86
C VAL A 28 -11.71 -11.30 -4.61
N LYS A 29 -11.70 -11.37 -5.94
CA LYS A 29 -10.91 -10.48 -6.80
C LYS A 29 -11.67 -9.17 -6.96
N LEU A 30 -11.02 -8.05 -6.67
CA LEU A 30 -11.60 -6.73 -6.96
C LEU A 30 -11.42 -6.44 -8.45
N GLN A 31 -12.54 -6.24 -9.13
CA GLN A 31 -12.58 -5.82 -10.53
C GLN A 31 -12.86 -4.32 -10.58
N GLY A 32 -12.20 -3.61 -11.50
CA GLY A 32 -12.46 -2.20 -11.73
C GLY A 32 -11.22 -1.39 -12.08
N GLN A 33 -11.41 -0.08 -12.09
CA GLN A 33 -10.35 0.90 -12.24
C GLN A 33 -10.10 1.55 -10.89
N PHE A 34 -8.87 1.38 -10.40
CA PHE A 34 -8.39 2.06 -9.20
C PHE A 34 -7.72 3.35 -9.65
N VAL A 35 -8.11 4.47 -9.07
CA VAL A 35 -7.55 5.79 -9.35
C VAL A 35 -6.90 6.28 -8.07
N PHE A 36 -5.66 6.73 -8.17
CA PHE A 36 -4.88 7.27 -7.06
C PHE A 36 -4.38 8.66 -7.46
N SER A 37 -4.34 9.59 -6.51
CA SER A 37 -3.65 10.86 -6.73
C SER A 37 -2.13 10.62 -6.70
N SER A 38 -1.36 11.38 -7.49
CA SER A 38 0.11 11.36 -7.45
C SER A 38 0.64 11.55 -6.03
N LYS A 39 0.03 12.47 -5.27
CA LYS A 39 0.33 12.71 -3.85
C LYS A 39 0.16 11.48 -2.97
N GLU A 40 -0.95 10.74 -3.11
CA GLU A 40 -1.17 9.49 -2.36
C GLU A 40 -0.09 8.46 -2.67
N VAL A 41 0.32 8.35 -3.94
CA VAL A 41 1.37 7.43 -4.36
C VAL A 41 2.71 7.82 -3.74
N LEU A 42 3.08 9.10 -3.81
CA LEU A 42 4.31 9.61 -3.21
C LEU A 42 4.35 9.37 -1.70
N LYS A 43 3.24 9.61 -0.99
CA LYS A 43 3.12 9.30 0.43
C LYS A 43 3.34 7.81 0.72
N MET A 44 2.75 6.92 -0.06
CA MET A 44 2.96 5.47 0.10
C MET A 44 4.41 5.04 -0.16
N VAL A 45 5.10 5.70 -1.12
CA VAL A 45 6.51 5.43 -1.40
C VAL A 45 7.37 5.84 -0.20
N HIS A 46 7.17 7.06 0.30
CA HIS A 46 7.89 7.57 1.47
C HIS A 46 7.69 6.68 2.71
N GLU A 47 6.44 6.33 3.04
CA GLU A 47 6.13 5.42 4.15
C GLU A 47 6.78 4.03 4.02
N ALA A 48 6.98 3.55 2.78
CA ALA A 48 7.61 2.27 2.51
C ALA A 48 9.15 2.34 2.61
N GLU A 49 9.73 3.49 2.30
CA GLU A 49 11.17 3.78 2.47
C GLU A 49 11.54 3.93 3.94
N GLU A 50 10.72 4.65 4.73
CA GLU A 50 10.90 4.79 6.18
C GLU A 50 10.76 3.46 6.94
N LYS A 51 9.84 2.59 6.48
CA LYS A 51 9.58 1.28 7.09
C LYS A 51 9.92 0.18 6.10
N PRO A 52 11.22 -0.03 5.79
CA PRO A 52 11.63 -1.06 4.86
C PRO A 52 11.18 -2.40 5.42
N LYS A 53 10.25 -3.06 4.73
CA LYS A 53 9.79 -4.39 5.14
C LYS A 53 10.99 -5.32 5.04
N GLU A 54 11.43 -5.84 6.19
CA GLU A 54 12.46 -6.88 6.24
C GLU A 54 12.10 -7.99 5.25
N LYS A 55 13.04 -8.29 4.34
CA LYS A 55 12.87 -9.38 3.39
C LYS A 55 12.76 -10.68 4.17
N LYS A 56 11.56 -11.25 4.23
CA LYS A 56 11.39 -12.59 4.79
C LYS A 56 12.25 -13.58 4.00
N PRO A 57 13.01 -14.47 4.66
CA PRO A 57 13.80 -15.47 3.96
C PRO A 57 12.87 -16.29 3.06
N ARG A 58 13.16 -16.28 1.76
CA ARG A 58 12.44 -17.09 0.79
C ARG A 58 12.94 -18.53 0.92
N GLY A 59 12.17 -19.41 1.57
CA GLY A 59 12.51 -20.84 1.69
C GLY A 59 11.87 -21.54 2.90
N ARG A 60 12.04 -22.88 2.97
CA ARG A 60 11.71 -23.70 4.15
C ARG A 60 12.55 -23.22 5.35
N PRO A 61 12.00 -23.14 6.57
CA PRO A 61 12.76 -22.68 7.73
C PRO A 61 13.99 -23.57 7.95
N HIS A 62 15.18 -22.99 7.81
CA HIS A 62 16.43 -23.61 8.21
C HIS A 62 16.54 -23.50 9.75
N LYS A 63 17.03 -24.55 10.42
CA LYS A 63 17.38 -24.47 11.85
C LYS A 63 18.54 -23.48 12.01
N ARG A 64 18.45 -22.57 12.98
CA ARG A 64 19.46 -21.53 13.28
C ARG A 64 20.33 -21.96 14.48
N PRO A 65 21.64 -21.70 14.46
CA PRO A 65 22.39 -21.31 15.65
C PRO A 65 22.30 -19.78 15.87
N ILE A 66 22.36 -19.35 17.14
CA ILE A 66 22.21 -17.97 17.62
C ILE A 66 23.61 -17.42 17.99
N GLU A 67 23.91 -16.16 17.68
CA GLU A 67 24.78 -15.29 18.50
C GLU A 67 24.59 -13.79 18.16
N GLU A 68 24.86 -12.95 19.15
CA GLU A 68 24.34 -11.59 19.46
C GLU A 68 25.11 -10.45 18.74
N LEU A 69 24.41 -9.46 18.18
CA LEU A 69 24.19 -8.06 18.64
C LEU A 69 25.43 -7.14 18.65
N GLU A 70 25.34 -6.02 17.89
CA GLU A 70 25.81 -4.69 18.29
C GLU A 70 24.95 -3.63 17.57
N GLU A 71 24.28 -2.78 18.37
CA GLU A 71 23.62 -1.54 17.96
C GLU A 71 24.65 -0.41 17.96
N GLU A 72 24.67 0.43 16.91
CA GLU A 72 24.77 1.90 16.96
C GLU A 72 25.15 2.46 15.59
N THR A 73 24.41 3.45 15.11
CA THR A 73 24.97 4.72 14.62
C THR A 73 23.84 5.73 14.43
N GLU A 74 23.98 6.86 15.13
CA GLU A 74 23.09 8.01 15.17
C GLU A 74 23.13 8.89 13.90
N GLU A 75 22.04 9.67 13.75
CA GLU A 75 21.84 10.99 13.10
C GLU A 75 22.35 11.28 11.66
N GLU A 76 21.45 11.78 10.78
CA GLU A 76 21.35 13.22 10.47
C GLU A 76 20.11 13.53 9.60
N GLU A 77 19.36 14.57 9.98
CA GLU A 77 18.33 15.25 9.16
C GLU A 77 18.99 16.05 8.02
N PRO A 78 18.29 16.27 6.89
CA PRO A 78 18.18 17.65 6.46
C PRO A 78 16.76 18.09 6.10
N GLU A 79 16.33 19.17 6.75
CA GLU A 79 15.27 20.06 6.28
C GLU A 79 15.60 20.55 4.86
N SER A 80 14.69 20.36 3.91
CA SER A 80 14.75 21.06 2.62
C SER A 80 13.39 21.65 2.28
N SER A 81 13.26 22.93 2.60
CA SER A 81 12.16 23.81 2.18
C SER A 81 12.42 24.27 0.74
N SER A 82 11.47 24.02 -0.15
CA SER A 82 11.35 24.76 -1.40
C SER A 82 9.89 24.76 -1.86
N SER A 83 9.25 25.91 -1.69
CA SER A 83 7.92 26.20 -2.23
C SER A 83 8.05 26.67 -3.68
N ASP A 84 7.37 26.01 -4.61
CA ASP A 84 6.93 26.68 -5.84
C ASP A 84 5.56 26.13 -6.26
N LEU A 85 4.57 27.02 -6.28
CA LEU A 85 3.17 26.71 -6.52
C LEU A 85 2.87 26.89 -8.01
N GLU A 86 2.93 25.81 -8.77
CA GLU A 86 2.44 25.79 -10.15
C GLU A 86 1.24 24.83 -10.28
N LEU A 87 0.05 25.44 -10.28
CA LEU A 87 -1.24 24.93 -10.78
C LEU A 87 -1.42 23.41 -10.75
N GLU A 88 -1.85 22.93 -9.58
CA GLU A 88 -2.10 21.53 -9.24
C GLU A 88 -3.25 20.92 -10.05
N LEU A 89 -2.95 20.47 -11.27
CA LEU A 89 -3.71 19.40 -11.89
C LEU A 89 -3.26 18.10 -11.22
N ASP A 90 -4.08 17.57 -10.31
CA ASP A 90 -3.81 16.27 -9.67
C ASP A 90 -3.65 15.20 -10.76
N GLU A 91 -2.41 14.89 -11.10
CA GLU A 91 -2.08 13.82 -12.03
C GLU A 91 -2.53 12.49 -11.41
N CYS A 92 -3.62 11.95 -11.95
CA CYS A 92 -4.25 10.74 -11.43
C CYS A 92 -3.61 9.49 -12.08
N VAL A 93 -3.09 8.58 -11.26
CA VAL A 93 -2.59 7.28 -11.72
C VAL A 93 -3.75 6.28 -11.69
N ALA A 94 -4.13 5.75 -12.86
CA ALA A 94 -5.20 4.76 -12.98
C ALA A 94 -4.66 3.35 -13.26
N ARG A 95 -5.08 2.36 -12.47
CA ARG A 95 -4.76 0.94 -12.67
C ARG A 95 -6.03 0.13 -12.90
N ARG A 96 -6.13 -0.53 -14.05
CA ARG A 96 -7.21 -1.47 -14.37
C ARG A 96 -6.83 -2.88 -13.96
N THR A 97 -7.71 -3.57 -13.23
CA THR A 97 -7.59 -5.01 -12.99
C THR A 97 -8.56 -5.75 -13.92
N ARG A 98 -8.02 -6.53 -14.88
CA ARG A 98 -8.82 -7.44 -15.72
C ARG A 98 -8.54 -8.88 -15.30
N SER A 99 -9.58 -9.69 -15.17
CA SER A 99 -9.44 -11.14 -15.10
C SER A 99 -9.53 -11.70 -16.51
N HIS A 100 -8.47 -12.36 -17.00
CA HIS A 100 -8.62 -13.24 -18.15
C HIS A 100 -9.45 -14.46 -17.72
N ARG A 101 -10.51 -14.75 -18.48
CA ARG A 101 -11.40 -15.89 -18.26
C ARG A 101 -11.45 -16.61 -19.60
N GLU A 102 -10.55 -17.57 -19.78
CA GLU A 102 -10.71 -18.59 -20.83
C GLU A 102 -11.71 -19.60 -20.27
N ASN A 103 -12.81 -19.80 -21.01
CA ASN A 103 -13.81 -20.83 -20.73
C ASN A 103 -13.25 -22.20 -21.10
#